data_AF-A0A1A8K532-F1
#
_entry.id   AF-A0A1A8K532-F1
#
_cell.length_a   1.000
_cell.length_b   1.000
_cell.length_c   1.000
_cell.angle_alpha   90.00
_cell.angle_beta   90.00
_cell.angle_gamma   90.00
#
_symmetry.space_group_name_H-M   'P 1'
#
loop_
_entity.id
_entity.type
_entity.pdbx_description
1 polymer ?
#
loop_
_entity_poly.entity_id
_entity_poly.type
_entity_poly.pdbx_seq_one_letter_code
_entity_poly.pdbx_strand_id
1 'polypeptide(L)' 'GRDLNSVLADNLKSNPGIKWQYFSSEEGIFTVFPAHKFHCKGNYEHRSRPVYVSAVRPQSKHIVVMV' A
#
# COMPACT_ATOMS: atom_id res chain seq x y z
N GLY A 1 -2.27 10.31 13.65
CA GLY A 1 -1.41 9.21 13.13
C GLY A 1 0.04 9.61 13.29
N ARG A 2 0.95 8.66 13.57
CA ARG A 2 2.39 8.93 13.65
C ARG A 2 2.92 9.45 12.30
N ASP A 3 3.91 10.34 12.33
CA ASP A 3 4.61 10.79 11.13
C ASP A 3 5.44 9.63 10.55
N LEU A 4 4.98 9.08 9.43
CA LEU A 4 5.66 7.98 8.74
C LEU A 4 6.81 8.48 7.85
N ASN A 5 6.87 9.76 7.51
CA ASN A 5 7.83 10.26 6.53
C ASN A 5 9.28 10.13 7.00
N SER A 6 9.54 10.40 8.28
CA SER A 6 10.88 10.27 8.87
C SER A 6 11.41 8.85 8.76
N VAL A 7 10.58 7.86 9.13
CA VAL A 7 10.92 6.44 9.06
C VAL A 7 11.18 5.99 7.62
N LEU A 8 10.31 6.37 6.68
CA LEU A 8 10.46 5.98 5.27
C LEU A 8 11.71 6.60 4.63
N ALA A 9 12.04 7.84 5.02
CA ALA A 9 13.26 8.51 4.60
C ALA A 9 14.51 7.84 5.17
N ASP A 10 14.50 7.47 6.46
CA ASP A 10 15.64 6.83 7.11
C ASP A 10 15.88 5.41 6.57
N ASN A 11 14.82 4.67 6.24
CA ASN A 11 14.93 3.40 5.53
C ASN A 11 15.66 3.56 4.19
N LEU A 12 15.27 4.56 3.39
CA LEU A 12 15.92 4.82 2.09
C LEU A 12 17.40 5.24 2.25
N LYS A 13 17.72 6.03 3.27
CA LYS A 13 19.13 6.37 3.60
C LYS A 13 19.94 5.13 3.97
N SER A 14 19.37 4.25 4.78
CA SER A 14 20.04 3.03 5.26
C SER A 14 20.24 1.98 4.16
N ASN A 15 19.31 1.92 3.20
CA ASN A 15 19.36 1.01 2.08
C ASN A 15 18.91 1.71 0.79
N PRO A 16 19.86 2.31 0.05
CA PRO A 16 19.57 3.02 -1.20
C PRO A 16 18.96 2.13 -2.31
N GLY A 17 19.01 0.81 -2.17
CA GLY A 17 18.41 -0.13 -3.13
C GLY A 17 16.90 -0.31 -2.98
N ILE A 18 16.30 0.18 -1.87
CA ILE A 18 14.86 0.11 -1.64
C ILE A 18 14.12 0.86 -2.75
N LYS A 19 13.03 0.24 -3.24
CA LYS A 19 12.13 0.83 -4.24
C LYS A 19 11.04 1.66 -3.54
N TRP A 20 9.80 1.50 -3.96
CA TRP A 20 8.66 2.18 -3.37
C TRP A 20 8.34 1.60 -2.00
N GLN A 21 8.18 2.48 -1.02
CA GLN A 21 7.63 2.15 0.28
C GLN A 21 6.21 2.75 0.36
N TYR A 22 5.28 2.06 1.01
CA TYR A 22 3.91 2.53 1.12
C TYR A 22 3.26 2.09 2.42
N PHE A 23 2.28 2.87 2.84
CA PHE A 23 1.36 2.51 3.92
C PHE A 23 -0.08 2.62 3.40
N SER A 24 -0.89 1.63 3.77
CA SER A 24 -2.26 1.47 3.32
C SER A 24 -3.11 1.13 4.55
N SER A 25 -4.06 2.01 4.87
CA SER A 25 -4.91 1.87 6.06
C SER A 25 -6.32 1.38 5.71
N GLU A 26 -7.01 0.80 6.70
CA GLU A 26 -8.39 0.34 6.56
C GLU A 26 -9.36 1.48 6.22
N GLU A 27 -9.09 2.67 6.76
CA GLU A 27 -9.85 3.91 6.56
C GLU A 27 -9.69 4.50 5.16
N GLY A 28 -8.87 3.88 4.29
CA GLY A 28 -8.68 4.35 2.93
C GLY A 28 -7.52 5.35 2.77
N ILE A 29 -6.67 5.53 3.78
CA ILE A 29 -5.46 6.35 3.66
C ILE A 29 -4.36 5.55 2.96
N PHE A 30 -3.78 6.14 1.91
CA PHE A 30 -2.65 5.57 1.19
C PHE A 30 -1.52 6.59 1.05
N THR A 31 -0.33 6.23 1.52
CA THR A 31 0.87 7.06 1.38
C THR A 31 1.95 6.28 0.67
N VAL A 32 2.71 6.96 -0.19
CA VAL A 32 3.84 6.37 -0.92
C VAL A 32 5.08 7.24 -0.72
N PHE A 33 6.23 6.58 -0.62
CA PHE A 33 7.53 7.22 -0.53
C PHE A 33 8.53 6.57 -1.51
N PRO A 34 9.32 7.35 -2.27
CA PRO A 34 9.24 8.81 -2.39
C PRO A 34 7.89 9.34 -2.93
N ALA A 35 7.56 10.59 -2.62
CA ALA A 35 6.34 11.19 -3.14
C ALA A 35 6.48 11.45 -4.65
N HIS A 36 5.45 11.10 -5.42
CA HIS A 36 5.40 11.34 -6.86
C HIS A 36 3.96 11.59 -7.33
N LYS A 37 3.82 12.18 -8.52
CA LYS A 37 2.50 12.41 -9.11
C LYS A 37 1.92 11.10 -9.64
N PHE A 38 0.84 10.64 -9.04
CA PHE A 38 0.06 9.52 -9.56
C PHE A 38 -0.63 9.90 -10.86
N HIS A 39 -0.25 9.24 -11.96
CA HIS A 39 -1.00 9.28 -13.21
C HIS A 39 -1.87 8.02 -13.31
N CYS A 40 -3.08 8.08 -12.77
CA CYS A 40 -4.08 7.02 -12.92
C CYS A 40 -5.18 7.49 -13.86
N LYS A 41 -5.48 6.72 -14.92
CA LYS A 41 -6.61 6.97 -15.84
C LYS A 41 -7.98 6.62 -15.23
N GLY A 42 -8.07 6.45 -13.91
CA GLY A 42 -9.29 6.04 -13.21
C GLY A 42 -9.13 6.08 -11.69
N ASN A 43 -10.18 5.69 -10.97
CA ASN A 43 -10.20 5.69 -9.50
C ASN A 43 -9.22 4.64 -8.95
N TYR A 44 -8.15 5.11 -8.32
CA TYR A 44 -7.22 4.24 -7.62
C TYR A 44 -7.74 3.94 -6.21
N GLU A 45 -8.16 2.70 -5.97
CA GLU A 45 -8.46 2.16 -4.65
C GLU A 45 -7.35 1.17 -4.27
N HIS A 46 -6.73 1.38 -3.12
CA HIS A 46 -5.60 0.57 -2.66
C HIS A 46 -6.05 -0.69 -1.92
N ARG A 47 -7.23 -0.65 -1.29
CA ARG A 47 -7.79 -1.79 -0.54
C ARG A 47 -8.27 -2.93 -1.43
N SER A 48 -8.53 -2.66 -2.71
CA SER A 48 -8.84 -3.68 -3.70
C SER A 48 -7.58 -4.31 -4.31
N ARG A 49 -6.37 -3.84 -3.96
CA ARG A 49 -5.12 -4.37 -4.52
C ARG A 49 -4.74 -5.69 -3.84
N PRO A 50 -4.24 -6.68 -4.60
CA PRO A 50 -3.84 -7.98 -4.04
C PRO A 50 -2.87 -7.88 -2.86
N VAL A 51 -1.94 -6.93 -2.91
CA VAL A 51 -0.98 -6.67 -1.83
C VAL A 51 -1.70 -6.34 -0.51
N TYR A 52 -2.69 -5.44 -0.53
CA TYR A 52 -3.46 -5.11 0.66
C TYR A 52 -4.31 -6.30 1.11
N VAL A 53 -5.09 -6.89 0.19
CA VAL A 53 -6.02 -7.99 0.49
C VAL A 53 -5.30 -9.18 1.13
N SER A 54 -4.14 -9.57 0.59
CA SER A 54 -3.32 -10.65 1.14
C SER A 54 -2.69 -10.30 2.50
N ALA A 55 -2.37 -9.02 2.75
CA ALA A 55 -1.84 -8.59 4.03
C ALA A 55 -2.92 -8.60 5.13
N VAL A 56 -4.14 -8.12 4.84
CA VAL A 56 -5.24 -8.08 5.83
C VAL A 56 -5.99 -9.41 5.96
N ARG A 57 -5.86 -10.30 4.98
CA ARG A 57 -6.43 -11.65 4.94
C ARG A 57 -5.36 -12.64 4.41
N PRO A 58 -4.39 -13.03 5.23
CA PRO A 58 -3.30 -13.91 4.79
C PRO A 58 -3.75 -15.34 4.48
N GLN A 59 -4.92 -15.75 4.95
CA GLN A 59 -5.50 -17.06 4.65
C GLN A 59 -6.36 -16.99 3.38
N SER A 60 -6.08 -17.90 2.44
CA SER A 60 -6.88 -18.07 1.24
C SER A 60 -8.29 -18.56 1.57
N LYS A 61 -9.25 -18.17 0.74
CA LYS A 61 -10.64 -18.62 0.85
C LYS A 61 -11.08 -19.23 -0.47
N HIS A 62 -11.76 -20.36 -0.39
CA HIS A 62 -12.47 -20.94 -1.52
C HIS A 62 -13.89 -20.40 -1.50
N ILE A 63 -14.27 -19.65 -2.54
CA ILE A 63 -15.59 -19.03 -2.66
C ILE A 63 -16.34 -19.62 -3.84
N VAL A 64 -17.65 -19.81 -3.68
CA VAL A 64 -18.57 -20.18 -4.76
C VAL A 64 -19.59 -19.05 -4.88
N VAL A 65 -19.69 -18.46 -6.07
CA VAL A 65 -20.70 -17.44 -6.37
C VAL A 65 -21.87 -18.15 -7.05
N MET A 66 -23.06 -18.07 -6.47
CA MET A 66 -24.31 -18.53 -7.08
C MET A 66 -25.06 -17.32 -7.64
N VAL A 67 -25.67 -17.48 -8.80
CA VAL A 67 -26.40 -16.43 -9.53
C VAL A 67 -27.86 -16.82 -9.66
#